data_AF-A0ABC8JBA3-F1
#
_entry.id   AF-A0ABC8JBA3-F1
#
_cell.length_a   1.000
_cell.length_b   1.000
_cell.length_c   1.000
_cell.angle_alpha   90.00
_cell.angle_beta   90.00
_cell.angle_gamma   90.00
#
_symmetry.space_group_name_H-M   'P 1'
#
loop_
_entity.id
_entity.type
_entity.pdbx_description
1 polymer ?
#
loop_
_entity_poly.entity_id
_entity_poly.type
_entity_poly.pdbx_seq_one_letter_code
_entity_poly.pdbx_strand_id
1 'polypeptide(L)'
;MSLKLSTPFPIVAPSLFPNSNPSGIRFSRWGNVNAEQRKVGRSLSLSLAHSSRTDQIRCGIAGGGDVLETGVWWDLNTCPVPDGVDPRCVRPCIVSALEKQIGLSSVNVYAIGNLEYISADLLKKISSSGIVLIHAPCGGNDLYNLLEDWSEDTHPPGYVMLISQDITMVDPYLFRGFGFTNFVVYPKHSELPTLDQLKDEKVFAKEFVWETLLSDNFDEYVRGTLLSDNTYEMVVKPLCICNICNDVYHTCDEACDQFITHLKSEEHINELFNYVPIGCKDKPKHFCEVCNYPAYDEYNLFLHNQSEEHNRKLVEKQAQEEEDCESRKRNPQVDLFNEEPSLERGKHEDAA
;
A
#
# COMPACT_ATOMS: atom_id res chain seq x y z
N MET A 1 0.36 -42.68 21.38
CA MET A 1 1.76 -42.23 21.40
C MET A 1 1.88 -41.12 20.37
N SER A 2 1.83 -39.87 20.83
CA SER A 2 1.88 -38.67 19.99
C SER A 2 3.33 -38.27 19.76
N LEU A 3 3.76 -38.23 18.50
CA LEU A 3 5.05 -37.66 18.12
C LEU A 3 4.82 -36.18 17.77
N LYS A 4 5.21 -35.30 18.68
CA LYS A 4 5.39 -33.87 18.41
C LYS A 4 6.68 -33.70 17.61
N LEU A 5 6.59 -33.29 16.35
CA LEU A 5 7.72 -32.76 15.60
C LEU A 5 7.74 -31.25 15.81
N SER A 6 8.54 -30.81 16.77
CA SER A 6 8.99 -29.43 16.93
C SER A 6 10.21 -29.22 16.03
N THR A 7 10.04 -28.53 14.90
CA THR A 7 11.15 -28.02 14.10
C THR A 7 11.25 -26.51 14.31
N PRO A 8 12.42 -25.96 14.67
CA PRO A 8 12.62 -24.53 14.84
C PRO A 8 12.70 -23.83 13.47
N PHE A 9 12.07 -22.67 13.37
CA PHE A 9 12.22 -21.73 12.26
C PHE A 9 13.70 -21.40 12.02
N PRO A 10 14.19 -21.36 10.76
CA PRO A 10 15.54 -20.89 10.49
C PRO A 10 15.58 -19.36 10.63
N ILE A 11 16.45 -18.90 11.52
CA ILE A 11 16.95 -17.52 11.59
C ILE A 11 17.72 -17.26 10.30
N VAL A 12 17.21 -16.39 9.42
CA VAL A 12 17.99 -15.89 8.28
C VAL A 12 18.63 -14.57 8.69
N ALA A 13 19.96 -14.57 8.72
CA ALA A 13 20.78 -13.38 8.95
C ALA A 13 20.70 -12.40 7.77
N PRO A 14 20.74 -11.08 8.00
CA PRO A 14 20.72 -10.06 6.96
C PRO A 14 22.12 -9.90 6.38
N SER A 15 22.51 -10.79 5.47
CA SER A 15 23.69 -10.57 4.65
C SER A 15 23.57 -11.42 3.40
N LEU A 16 23.10 -10.81 2.32
CA LEU A 16 23.45 -11.09 0.92
C LEU A 16 22.62 -10.12 0.05
N PHE A 17 22.91 -8.83 0.17
CA PHE A 17 22.55 -7.86 -0.86
C PHE A 17 23.56 -8.02 -2.01
N PRO A 18 23.16 -8.40 -3.23
CA PRO A 18 23.99 -8.16 -4.39
C PRO A 18 23.98 -6.65 -4.67
N ASN A 19 25.15 -6.05 -4.51
CA ASN A 19 25.43 -4.66 -4.82
C ASN A 19 25.33 -4.45 -6.34
N SER A 20 24.16 -4.06 -6.85
CA SER A 20 24.00 -3.61 -8.23
C SER A 20 23.97 -2.09 -8.28
N ASN A 21 25.07 -1.51 -8.76
CA ASN A 21 25.21 -0.09 -9.12
C ASN A 21 23.99 0.42 -9.92
N PRO A 22 23.43 1.59 -9.61
CA PRO A 22 22.31 2.17 -10.34
C PRO A 22 22.85 2.95 -11.56
N SER A 23 23.21 2.25 -12.63
CA SER A 23 23.43 2.91 -13.92
C SER A 23 22.10 3.09 -14.65
N GLY A 24 21.53 4.29 -14.52
CA GLY A 24 20.70 4.93 -15.55
C GLY A 24 19.36 4.29 -15.87
N ILE A 25 18.40 4.31 -14.95
CA ILE A 25 16.99 4.10 -15.29
C ILE A 25 16.37 5.48 -15.61
N ARG A 26 16.12 5.71 -16.90
CA ARG A 26 15.37 6.87 -17.38
C ARG A 26 13.88 6.58 -17.17
N PHE A 27 13.27 7.24 -16.21
CA PHE A 27 11.85 7.09 -15.89
C PHE A 27 10.97 7.50 -17.08
N SER A 28 10.17 6.57 -17.58
CA SER A 28 9.08 6.86 -18.51
C SER A 28 7.93 7.49 -17.74
N ARG A 29 7.62 8.75 -18.09
CA ARG A 29 6.47 9.54 -17.67
C ARG A 29 5.20 8.71 -17.76
N TRP A 30 4.56 8.47 -16.61
CA TRP A 30 3.31 7.73 -16.52
C TRP A 30 2.22 8.48 -17.31
N GLY A 31 1.52 7.75 -18.18
CA GLY A 31 0.54 8.27 -19.13
C GLY A 31 -0.73 8.74 -18.42
N ASN A 32 -1.16 9.95 -18.75
CA ASN A 32 -2.25 10.67 -18.14
C ASN A 32 -3.53 10.44 -18.97
N VAL A 33 -4.25 9.35 -18.71
CA VAL A 33 -5.51 9.07 -19.40
C VAL A 33 -6.48 8.52 -18.35
N ASN A 34 -7.55 9.27 -18.03
CA ASN A 34 -8.62 9.02 -17.03
C ASN A 34 -8.62 9.86 -15.74
N ALA A 35 -7.86 10.96 -15.67
CA ALA A 35 -7.76 11.79 -14.46
C ALA A 35 -9.07 12.47 -13.99
N GLU A 36 -9.98 12.87 -14.89
CA GLU A 36 -11.11 13.75 -14.51
C GLU A 36 -12.29 13.05 -13.81
N GLN A 37 -12.72 11.87 -14.27
CA GLN A 37 -13.81 11.14 -13.59
C GLN A 37 -13.34 10.47 -12.28
N ARG A 38 -12.03 10.19 -12.15
CA ARG A 38 -11.44 9.50 -10.99
C ARG A 38 -11.07 10.43 -9.84
N LYS A 39 -10.79 11.72 -10.11
CA LYS A 39 -10.57 12.74 -9.06
C LYS A 39 -11.78 12.89 -8.13
N VAL A 40 -13.00 12.85 -8.68
CA VAL A 40 -14.25 12.99 -7.89
C VAL A 40 -14.39 11.89 -6.83
N GLY A 41 -13.98 10.65 -7.13
CA GLY A 41 -14.05 9.53 -6.19
C GLY A 41 -13.04 9.62 -5.04
N ARG A 42 -11.84 10.14 -5.32
CA ARG A 42 -10.74 10.28 -4.33
C ARG A 42 -11.02 11.42 -3.35
N SER A 43 -11.46 12.56 -3.86
CA SER A 43 -11.94 13.70 -3.07
C SER A 43 -13.06 13.30 -2.08
N LEU A 44 -14.00 12.45 -2.51
CA LEU A 44 -15.05 11.93 -1.62
C LEU A 44 -14.51 11.02 -0.49
N SER A 45 -13.46 10.24 -0.76
CA SER A 45 -12.93 9.26 0.20
C SER A 45 -12.18 9.94 1.36
N LEU A 46 -11.36 10.95 1.06
CA LEU A 46 -10.66 11.73 2.08
C LEU A 46 -11.61 12.66 2.84
N SER A 47 -12.55 13.32 2.15
CA SER A 47 -13.57 14.13 2.83
C SER A 47 -14.45 13.29 3.77
N LEU A 48 -14.79 12.04 3.41
CA LEU A 48 -15.44 11.09 4.32
C LEU A 48 -14.56 10.79 5.54
N ALA A 49 -13.25 10.62 5.35
CA ALA A 49 -12.29 10.44 6.45
C ALA A 49 -12.27 11.66 7.38
N HIS A 50 -12.27 12.87 6.82
CA HIS A 50 -12.27 14.12 7.58
C HIS A 50 -13.59 14.34 8.31
N SER A 51 -14.74 14.15 7.64
CA SER A 51 -16.07 14.29 8.24
C SER A 51 -16.23 13.32 9.40
N SER A 52 -15.90 12.03 9.20
CA SER A 52 -16.00 11.02 10.25
C SER A 52 -15.18 11.39 11.49
N ARG A 53 -14.00 12.00 11.29
CA ARG A 53 -13.09 12.40 12.38
C ARG A 53 -13.44 13.74 13.01
N THR A 54 -13.91 14.72 12.25
CA THR A 54 -14.34 16.03 12.80
C THR A 54 -15.62 15.91 13.61
N ASP A 55 -16.58 15.08 13.19
CA ASP A 55 -17.80 14.79 13.98
C ASP A 55 -17.45 14.15 15.32
N GLN A 56 -16.44 13.28 15.30
CA GLN A 56 -15.84 12.62 16.45
C GLN A 56 -15.15 13.61 17.39
N ILE A 57 -14.32 14.53 16.89
CA ILE A 57 -13.64 15.55 17.71
C ILE A 57 -14.63 16.58 18.27
N ARG A 58 -15.64 16.98 17.50
CA ARG A 58 -16.66 17.97 17.92
C ARG A 58 -17.52 17.50 19.09
N CYS A 59 -17.69 16.20 19.29
CA CYS A 59 -18.42 15.68 20.45
C CYS A 59 -17.68 15.90 21.79
N GLY A 60 -16.39 16.27 21.79
CA GLY A 60 -15.58 16.46 23.00
C GLY A 60 -15.17 17.90 23.34
N ILE A 61 -15.24 18.85 22.41
CA ILE A 61 -14.73 20.21 22.61
C ILE A 61 -15.77 21.26 22.20
N ALA A 62 -16.57 21.70 23.18
CA ALA A 62 -17.36 22.92 23.06
C ALA A 62 -16.43 24.14 23.22
N GLY A 63 -15.79 24.54 22.13
CA GLY A 63 -14.94 25.74 22.11
C GLY A 63 -14.44 26.04 20.70
N GLY A 64 -15.04 27.04 20.04
CA GLY A 64 -14.66 27.51 18.71
C GLY A 64 -13.33 28.25 18.70
N GLY A 65 -12.23 27.51 18.79
CA GLY A 65 -10.90 27.95 18.35
C GLY A 65 -10.58 27.38 16.98
N ASP A 66 -9.75 28.09 16.22
CA ASP A 66 -9.16 27.58 14.97
C ASP A 66 -8.21 26.43 15.34
N VAL A 67 -8.67 25.18 15.22
CA VAL A 67 -7.86 24.01 15.54
C VAL A 67 -6.95 23.73 14.36
N LEU A 68 -5.64 23.83 14.57
CA LEU A 68 -4.65 23.47 13.57
C LEU A 68 -4.79 21.98 13.22
N GLU A 69 -4.89 21.66 11.94
CA GLU A 69 -4.98 20.29 11.46
C GLU A 69 -3.61 19.76 11.07
N THR A 70 -3.36 18.49 11.39
CA THR A 70 -2.13 17.77 11.06
C THR A 70 -2.48 16.46 10.36
N GLY A 71 -2.04 16.32 9.11
CA GLY A 71 -2.10 15.06 8.39
C GLY A 71 -0.79 14.28 8.57
N VAL A 72 -0.88 12.97 8.78
CA VAL A 72 0.27 12.07 8.87
C VAL A 72 0.08 10.95 7.85
N TRP A 73 1.03 10.81 6.92
CA TRP A 73 1.06 9.77 5.91
C TRP A 73 2.20 8.81 6.25
N TRP A 74 1.83 7.59 6.63
CA TRP A 74 2.73 6.56 7.09
C TRP A 74 2.80 5.42 6.09
N ASP A 75 3.91 5.32 5.39
CA ASP A 75 4.21 4.24 4.45
C ASP A 75 4.59 2.96 5.19
N LEU A 76 3.67 1.98 5.17
CA LEU A 76 3.87 0.68 5.82
C LEU A 76 4.91 -0.20 5.12
N ASN A 77 5.19 0.03 3.85
CA ASN A 77 6.11 -0.81 3.09
C ASN A 77 7.57 -0.48 3.41
N THR A 78 7.88 0.80 3.64
CA THR A 78 9.26 1.23 3.93
C THR A 78 9.51 1.56 5.40
N CYS A 79 8.47 1.89 6.17
CA CYS A 79 8.54 2.13 7.61
C CYS A 79 7.62 1.17 8.37
N PRO A 80 7.84 -0.15 8.35
CA PRO A 80 7.00 -1.10 9.07
C PRO A 80 7.03 -0.85 10.59
N VAL A 81 6.06 -1.39 11.32
CA VAL A 81 6.08 -1.38 12.78
C VAL A 81 7.34 -2.12 13.27
N PRO A 82 8.21 -1.49 14.09
CA PRO A 82 9.42 -2.16 14.58
C PRO A 82 9.12 -3.38 15.44
N ASP A 83 10.04 -4.34 15.47
CA ASP A 83 9.91 -5.55 16.25
C ASP A 83 9.65 -5.27 17.74
N GLY A 84 8.68 -6.00 18.31
CA GLY A 84 8.30 -5.86 19.71
C GLY A 84 7.43 -4.64 20.03
N VAL A 85 7.15 -3.76 19.06
CA VAL A 85 6.18 -2.67 19.22
C VAL A 85 4.77 -3.17 18.92
N ASP A 86 3.83 -2.92 19.83
CA ASP A 86 2.42 -3.16 19.55
C ASP A 86 1.92 -2.10 18.55
N PRO A 87 1.38 -2.50 17.37
CA PRO A 87 0.91 -1.56 16.35
C PRO A 87 -0.09 -0.52 16.86
N ARG A 88 -0.85 -0.86 17.92
CA ARG A 88 -1.83 0.05 18.54
C ARG A 88 -1.19 1.26 19.22
N CYS A 89 0.11 1.19 19.50
CA CYS A 89 0.87 2.27 20.14
C CYS A 89 1.37 3.32 19.15
N VAL A 90 1.36 3.01 17.85
CA VAL A 90 1.94 3.88 16.81
C VAL A 90 1.26 5.25 16.79
N ARG A 91 -0.08 5.29 16.72
CA ARG A 91 -0.82 6.56 16.71
C ARG A 91 -0.56 7.39 17.97
N PRO A 92 -0.72 6.86 19.20
CA PRO A 92 -0.40 7.62 20.41
C PRO A 92 1.04 8.18 20.44
N CYS A 93 2.04 7.40 20.00
CA CYS A 93 3.42 7.88 19.93
C CYS A 93 3.60 9.02 18.92
N ILE A 94 2.99 8.93 17.74
CA ILE A 94 3.00 9.99 16.72
C ILE A 94 2.34 11.27 17.26
N VAL A 95 1.17 11.15 17.88
CA VAL A 95 0.45 12.28 18.48
C VAL A 95 1.30 12.97 19.55
N SER A 96 1.87 12.20 20.48
CA SER A 96 2.75 12.73 21.53
C SER A 96 4.01 13.42 20.95
N ALA A 97 4.59 12.87 19.87
CA ALA A 97 5.72 13.49 19.19
C ALA A 97 5.36 14.84 18.55
N LEU A 98 4.21 14.91 17.89
CA LEU A 98 3.68 16.13 17.25
C LEU A 98 3.31 17.18 18.30
N GLU A 99 2.64 16.81 19.38
CA GLU A 99 2.29 17.73 20.48
C GLU A 99 3.54 18.42 21.05
N LYS A 100 4.64 17.68 21.21
CA LYS A 100 5.94 18.24 21.66
C LYS A 100 6.56 19.22 20.65
N GLN A 101 6.21 19.15 19.37
CA GLN A 101 6.75 20.05 18.34
C GLN A 101 5.89 21.28 18.10
N ILE A 102 4.58 21.09 17.98
CA ILE A 102 3.66 22.11 17.45
C ILE A 102 2.52 22.43 18.42
N GLY A 103 2.50 21.82 19.60
CA GLY A 103 1.40 21.92 20.56
C GLY A 103 0.20 21.06 20.17
N LEU A 104 -0.92 21.26 20.86
CA LEU A 104 -2.16 20.51 20.61
C LEU A 104 -2.70 20.83 19.20
N SER A 105 -2.90 19.78 18.40
CA SER A 105 -3.48 19.86 17.06
C SER A 105 -4.43 18.69 16.81
N SER A 106 -5.31 18.83 15.82
CA SER A 106 -6.13 17.71 15.33
C SER A 106 -5.28 16.81 14.44
N VAL A 107 -4.95 15.61 14.91
CA VAL A 107 -4.04 14.69 14.19
C VAL A 107 -4.82 13.57 13.48
N ASN A 108 -4.68 13.53 12.16
CA ASN A 108 -5.22 12.50 11.27
C ASN A 108 -4.08 11.63 10.77
N VAL A 109 -4.15 10.32 11.06
CA VAL A 109 -3.08 9.37 10.71
C VAL A 109 -3.59 8.38 9.68
N TYR A 110 -2.87 8.31 8.57
CA TYR A 110 -3.12 7.47 7.40
C TYR A 110 -1.96 6.49 7.24
N ALA A 111 -2.21 5.20 7.39
CA ALA A 111 -1.27 4.16 7.02
C ALA A 111 -1.53 3.77 5.56
N ILE A 112 -0.52 3.98 4.71
CA ILE A 112 -0.62 3.88 3.26
C ILE A 112 0.39 2.87 2.71
N GLY A 113 0.13 2.39 1.50
CA GLY A 113 1.06 1.54 0.74
C GLY A 113 0.39 0.39 -0.02
N ASN A 114 1.19 -0.56 -0.48
CA ASN A 114 0.71 -1.85 -0.93
C ASN A 114 0.37 -2.72 0.29
N LEU A 115 -0.93 -2.94 0.52
CA LEU A 115 -1.45 -3.63 1.70
C LEU A 115 -1.82 -5.09 1.41
N GLU A 116 -1.72 -5.56 0.17
CA GLU A 116 -2.12 -6.91 -0.26
C GLU A 116 -1.37 -8.02 0.49
N TYR A 117 -0.11 -7.75 0.84
CA TYR A 117 0.81 -8.70 1.48
C TYR A 117 1.15 -8.33 2.92
N ILE A 118 0.45 -7.34 3.50
CA ILE A 118 0.55 -7.04 4.93
C ILE A 118 -0.38 -7.96 5.70
N SER A 119 0.08 -8.53 6.83
CA SER A 119 -0.72 -9.51 7.58
C SER A 119 -2.05 -8.89 8.06
N ALA A 120 -3.12 -9.69 7.97
CA ALA A 120 -4.47 -9.27 8.38
C ALA A 120 -4.50 -8.82 9.85
N ASP A 121 -3.81 -9.53 10.74
CA ASP A 121 -3.74 -9.19 12.16
C ASP A 121 -3.05 -7.84 12.40
N LEU A 122 -2.01 -7.52 11.64
CA LEU A 122 -1.35 -6.22 11.71
C LEU A 122 -2.27 -5.10 11.25
N LEU A 123 -2.92 -5.25 10.08
CA LEU A 123 -3.86 -4.26 9.56
C LEU A 123 -5.02 -4.01 10.52
N LYS A 124 -5.59 -5.07 11.10
CA LYS A 124 -6.64 -4.96 12.13
C LYS A 124 -6.17 -4.19 13.37
N LYS A 125 -4.97 -4.49 13.88
CA LYS A 125 -4.41 -3.77 15.04
C LYS A 125 -4.20 -2.29 14.74
N ILE A 126 -3.63 -1.96 13.58
CA ILE A 126 -3.46 -0.57 13.12
C ILE A 126 -4.82 0.12 13.03
N SER A 127 -5.78 -0.50 12.34
CA SER A 127 -7.12 0.07 12.16
C SER A 127 -7.85 0.28 13.48
N SER A 128 -7.77 -0.69 14.41
CA SER A 128 -8.40 -0.60 15.74
C SER A 128 -7.86 0.55 16.61
N SER A 129 -6.65 1.06 16.31
CA SER A 129 -6.10 2.24 16.99
C SER A 129 -6.62 3.57 16.43
N GLY A 130 -7.56 3.53 15.48
CA GLY A 130 -8.08 4.72 14.80
C GLY A 130 -7.09 5.29 13.79
N ILE A 131 -6.27 4.46 13.15
CA ILE A 131 -5.48 4.82 11.96
C ILE A 131 -6.26 4.42 10.72
N VAL A 132 -6.38 5.31 9.73
CA VAL A 132 -7.02 4.98 8.45
C VAL A 132 -6.07 4.11 7.63
N LEU A 133 -6.58 3.01 7.07
CA LEU A 133 -5.81 2.20 6.11
C LEU A 133 -6.12 2.67 4.69
N ILE A 134 -5.10 2.95 3.88
CA ILE A 134 -5.27 3.29 2.46
C ILE A 134 -4.37 2.38 1.62
N HIS A 135 -4.98 1.53 0.81
CA HIS A 135 -4.23 0.81 -0.22
C HIS A 135 -3.91 1.77 -1.37
N ALA A 136 -2.64 2.19 -1.40
CA ALA A 136 -2.06 3.20 -2.27
C ALA A 136 -0.65 2.75 -2.72
N PRO A 137 -0.55 1.81 -3.67
CA PRO A 137 0.70 1.13 -4.02
C PRO A 137 1.63 1.97 -4.91
N CYS A 138 1.20 3.12 -5.44
CA CYS A 138 1.95 3.89 -6.46
C CYS A 138 2.82 5.01 -5.87
N GLY A 139 3.32 4.85 -4.65
CA GLY A 139 4.31 5.72 -4.00
C GLY A 139 3.96 7.21 -4.07
N GLY A 140 4.92 8.04 -4.51
CA GLY A 140 4.76 9.50 -4.59
C GLY A 140 3.58 9.98 -5.43
N ASN A 141 3.15 9.22 -6.45
CA ASN A 141 1.98 9.59 -7.26
C ASN A 141 0.69 9.48 -6.45
N ASP A 142 0.51 8.42 -5.68
CA ASP A 142 -0.67 8.31 -4.81
C ASP A 142 -0.61 9.33 -3.68
N LEU A 143 0.57 9.55 -3.08
CA LEU A 143 0.76 10.58 -2.07
C LEU A 143 0.39 11.97 -2.58
N TYR A 144 0.81 12.35 -3.80
CA TYR A 144 0.44 13.64 -4.41
C TYR A 144 -1.07 13.83 -4.45
N ASN A 145 -1.81 12.83 -4.92
CA ASN A 145 -3.26 12.92 -5.01
C ASN A 145 -3.91 13.02 -3.62
N LEU A 146 -3.39 12.27 -2.64
CA LEU A 146 -3.87 12.34 -1.26
C LEU A 146 -3.59 13.71 -0.62
N LEU A 147 -2.45 14.34 -0.93
CA LEU A 147 -2.12 15.69 -0.46
C LEU A 147 -2.94 16.77 -1.18
N GLU A 148 -3.21 16.60 -2.48
CA GLU A 148 -4.09 17.47 -3.27
C GLU A 148 -5.49 17.50 -2.64
N ASP A 149 -6.10 16.33 -2.49
CA ASP A 149 -7.41 16.17 -1.85
C ASP A 149 -7.43 16.74 -0.42
N TRP A 150 -6.39 16.43 0.39
CA TRP A 150 -6.27 16.98 1.76
C TRP A 150 -6.17 18.52 1.77
N SER A 151 -5.48 19.11 0.80
CA SER A 151 -5.32 20.57 0.71
C SER A 151 -6.57 21.33 0.29
N GLU A 152 -7.52 20.67 -0.38
CA GLU A 152 -8.82 21.25 -0.69
C GLU A 152 -9.70 21.38 0.57
N ASP A 153 -9.58 20.44 1.49
CA ASP A 153 -10.36 20.39 2.72
C ASP A 153 -9.74 21.25 3.85
N THR A 154 -8.41 21.27 3.95
CA THR A 154 -7.68 21.97 5.01
C THR A 154 -7.13 23.31 4.50
N HIS A 155 -7.66 24.42 5.00
CA HIS A 155 -7.12 25.75 4.68
C HIS A 155 -5.82 25.99 5.47
N PRO A 156 -4.67 26.26 4.82
CA PRO A 156 -3.42 26.54 5.52
C PRO A 156 -3.53 27.73 6.50
N PRO A 157 -2.80 27.69 7.65
CA PRO A 157 -1.67 26.81 7.92
C PRO A 157 -2.06 25.44 8.49
N GLY A 158 -1.60 24.37 7.83
CA GLY A 158 -1.67 22.98 8.30
C GLY A 158 -0.29 22.33 8.37
N TYR A 159 -0.20 21.22 9.10
CA TYR A 159 1.04 20.44 9.22
C TYR A 159 0.92 19.11 8.52
N VAL A 160 2.02 18.66 7.94
CA VAL A 160 2.13 17.35 7.30
C VAL A 160 3.31 16.61 7.90
N MET A 161 3.14 15.36 8.30
CA MET A 161 4.24 14.47 8.64
C MET A 161 4.25 13.28 7.68
N LEU A 162 5.33 13.12 6.93
CA LEU A 162 5.55 11.93 6.10
C LEU A 162 6.46 10.95 6.85
N ILE A 163 6.07 9.68 6.92
CA ILE A 163 6.85 8.60 7.50
C ILE A 163 7.13 7.59 6.38
N SER A 164 8.28 7.68 5.72
CA SER A 164 8.63 6.84 4.56
C SER A 164 10.13 6.88 4.26
N GLN A 165 10.65 5.81 3.65
CA GLN A 165 11.95 5.75 2.99
C GLN A 165 11.83 5.71 1.46
N ASP A 166 10.62 5.73 0.90
CA ASP A 166 10.40 5.77 -0.55
C ASP A 166 10.83 7.14 -1.09
N ILE A 167 11.90 7.15 -1.88
CA ILE A 167 12.47 8.36 -2.49
C ILE A 167 11.44 9.14 -3.32
N THR A 168 10.47 8.46 -3.92
CA THR A 168 9.41 9.10 -4.71
C THR A 168 8.41 9.83 -3.81
N MET A 169 8.20 9.36 -2.58
CA MET A 169 7.30 9.98 -1.60
C MET A 169 7.98 11.10 -0.82
N VAL A 170 9.26 10.93 -0.46
CA VAL A 170 10.03 11.98 0.23
C VAL A 170 10.55 13.06 -0.72
N ASP A 171 10.18 13.01 -2.00
CA ASP A 171 10.55 14.03 -3.00
C ASP A 171 10.01 15.41 -2.57
N PRO A 172 10.90 16.39 -2.30
CA PRO A 172 10.50 17.72 -1.85
C PRO A 172 9.57 18.45 -2.83
N TYR A 173 9.58 18.11 -4.12
CA TYR A 173 8.67 18.69 -5.10
C TYR A 173 7.19 18.40 -4.79
N LEU A 174 6.88 17.29 -4.11
CA LEU A 174 5.51 16.96 -3.72
C LEU A 174 4.92 17.95 -2.72
N PHE A 175 5.74 18.49 -1.82
CA PHE A 175 5.26 19.33 -0.71
C PHE A 175 5.28 20.83 -1.00
N ARG A 176 6.08 21.27 -1.99
CA ARG A 176 6.24 22.70 -2.33
C ARG A 176 4.93 23.36 -2.78
N GLY A 177 3.98 22.61 -3.33
CA GLY A 177 2.75 23.15 -3.90
C GLY A 177 1.66 23.53 -2.90
N PHE A 178 1.71 22.99 -1.68
CA PHE A 178 0.54 22.99 -0.77
C PHE A 178 0.64 23.98 0.41
N GLY A 179 1.81 24.59 0.64
CA GLY A 179 1.98 25.60 1.70
C GLY A 179 1.94 25.07 3.15
N PHE A 180 2.00 23.75 3.34
CA PHE A 180 2.07 23.12 4.66
C PHE A 180 3.47 23.25 5.30
N THR A 181 3.50 23.20 6.63
CA THR A 181 4.76 22.95 7.36
C THR A 181 4.98 21.44 7.43
N ASN A 182 6.07 20.95 6.83
CA ASN A 182 6.30 19.52 6.64
C ASN A 182 7.33 18.96 7.64
N PHE A 183 7.07 17.76 8.13
CA PHE A 183 7.99 16.92 8.90
C PHE A 183 8.25 15.63 8.12
N VAL A 184 9.42 15.04 8.32
CA VAL A 184 9.74 13.71 7.76
C VAL A 184 10.28 12.78 8.83
N VAL A 185 9.94 11.51 8.72
CA VAL A 185 10.37 10.43 9.60
C VAL A 185 10.88 9.28 8.73
N TYR A 186 12.06 8.76 9.06
CA TYR A 186 12.72 7.70 8.30
C TYR A 186 13.39 6.67 9.23
N PRO A 187 13.60 5.42 8.78
CA PRO A 187 14.23 4.41 9.62
C PRO A 187 15.72 4.71 9.85
N LYS A 188 16.26 4.29 11.00
CA LYS A 188 17.61 4.61 11.50
C LYS A 188 18.76 4.34 10.53
N HIS A 189 18.60 3.37 9.63
CA HIS A 189 19.62 2.94 8.68
C HIS A 189 19.40 3.49 7.26
N SER A 190 18.61 4.56 7.12
CA SER A 190 18.36 5.20 5.84
C SER A 190 19.48 6.16 5.47
N GLU A 191 20.24 5.83 4.44
CA GLU A 191 20.94 6.84 3.65
C GLU A 191 19.89 7.48 2.74
N LEU A 192 19.15 8.49 3.24
CA LEU A 192 18.37 9.33 2.35
C LEU A 192 19.38 9.93 1.35
N PRO A 193 19.22 9.77 0.02
CA PRO A 193 20.05 10.47 -0.94
C PRO A 193 19.72 11.97 -0.83
N THR A 194 20.40 12.59 0.14
CA THR A 194 20.52 14.03 0.42
C THR A 194 19.42 14.87 -0.18
N LEU A 195 18.34 15.08 0.59
CA LEU A 195 17.53 16.29 0.49
C LEU A 195 18.42 17.55 0.39
N ASP A 196 19.60 17.51 1.00
CA ASP A 196 20.67 18.52 0.92
C ASP A 196 21.21 18.81 -0.50
N GLN A 197 20.97 17.94 -1.50
CA GLN A 197 21.38 18.20 -2.88
C GLN A 197 20.35 19.05 -3.66
N LEU A 198 19.14 19.21 -3.14
CA LEU A 198 18.14 20.13 -3.69
C LEU A 198 18.44 21.54 -3.16
N LYS A 199 19.36 22.20 -3.87
CA LYS A 199 19.83 23.56 -3.61
C LYS A 199 18.68 24.51 -3.23
N ASP A 200 18.91 25.17 -2.09
CA ASP A 200 18.41 26.47 -1.63
C ASP A 200 17.13 26.59 -0.77
N GLU A 201 16.34 25.54 -0.50
CA GLU A 201 15.23 25.64 0.48
C GLU A 201 15.02 24.38 1.32
N LYS A 202 15.02 24.54 2.65
CA LYS A 202 14.75 23.47 3.61
C LYS A 202 13.26 23.13 3.59
N VAL A 203 12.89 22.02 2.91
CA VAL A 203 11.47 21.62 2.72
C VAL A 203 10.85 21.00 3.97
N PHE A 204 11.63 20.28 4.78
CA PHE A 204 11.17 19.73 6.04
C PHE A 204 11.62 20.60 7.20
N ALA A 205 10.68 21.07 8.02
CA ALA A 205 10.97 21.84 9.22
C ALA A 205 11.82 21.04 10.22
N LYS A 206 11.51 19.74 10.35
CA LYS A 206 12.21 18.81 11.24
C LYS A 206 12.15 17.37 10.72
N GLU A 207 13.18 16.61 11.10
CA GLU A 207 13.37 15.20 10.78
C GLU A 207 13.34 14.37 12.07
N PHE A 208 12.88 13.12 11.94
CA PHE A 208 12.88 12.14 13.03
C PHE A 208 13.38 10.78 12.55
N VAL A 209 13.96 10.03 13.48
CA VAL A 209 14.24 8.61 13.28
C VAL A 209 13.03 7.80 13.76
N TRP A 210 12.51 6.90 12.93
CA TRP A 210 11.26 6.17 13.16
C TRP A 210 11.24 5.43 14.49
N GLU A 211 12.26 4.61 14.74
CA GLU A 211 12.35 3.78 15.93
C GLU A 211 12.47 4.64 17.21
N THR A 212 13.27 5.71 17.14
CA THR A 212 13.43 6.66 18.24
C THR A 212 12.16 7.45 18.51
N LEU A 213 11.43 7.85 17.46
CA LEU A 213 10.14 8.52 17.60
C LEU A 213 9.15 7.63 18.37
N LEU A 214 9.11 6.34 18.09
CA LEU A 214 8.24 5.43 18.82
C LEU A 214 8.72 5.23 20.27
N SER A 215 10.01 5.00 20.50
CA SER A 215 10.55 4.73 21.84
C SER A 215 10.46 5.93 22.78
N ASP A 216 10.81 7.13 22.30
CA ASP A 216 10.88 8.35 23.12
C ASP A 216 9.49 8.90 23.49
N ASN A 217 8.46 8.44 22.77
CA ASN A 217 7.08 8.86 22.96
C ASN A 217 6.19 7.74 23.53
N PHE A 218 6.79 6.61 23.93
CA PHE A 218 6.10 5.53 24.64
C PHE A 218 6.15 5.78 26.16
N ASP A 219 5.27 6.65 26.66
CA ASP A 219 5.23 7.05 28.07
C ASP A 219 4.07 6.42 28.87
N GLU A 220 3.95 6.79 30.16
CA GLU A 220 2.91 6.30 31.07
C GLU A 220 1.49 6.71 30.64
N TYR A 221 1.35 7.82 29.91
CA TYR A 221 0.06 8.23 29.34
C TYR A 221 -0.33 7.30 28.19
N VAL A 222 0.60 6.97 27.28
CA VAL A 222 0.35 5.96 26.22
C VAL A 222 0.01 4.60 26.83
N ARG A 223 0.71 4.19 27.89
CA ARG A 223 0.36 2.98 28.65
C ARG A 223 -1.02 3.06 29.30
N GLY A 224 -1.37 4.23 29.85
CA GLY A 224 -2.67 4.48 30.45
C GLY A 224 -3.81 4.35 29.44
N THR A 225 -3.67 4.95 28.25
CA THR A 225 -4.63 4.87 27.15
C THR A 225 -4.85 3.43 26.67
N LEU A 226 -3.82 2.57 26.70
CA LEU A 226 -3.92 1.16 26.32
C LEU A 226 -4.61 0.27 27.37
N LEU A 227 -4.63 0.70 28.63
CA LEU A 227 -5.11 -0.09 29.78
C LEU A 227 -6.42 0.42 30.35
N SER A 228 -6.84 1.64 30.02
CA SER A 228 -8.08 2.22 30.51
C SER A 228 -9.26 1.77 29.66
N ASP A 229 -9.90 0.67 30.05
CA ASP A 229 -11.23 0.22 29.54
C ASP A 229 -12.38 1.24 29.84
N ASN A 230 -12.07 2.44 30.34
CA ASN A 230 -13.02 3.35 31.00
C ASN A 230 -12.92 4.82 30.60
N THR A 231 -12.15 5.16 29.57
CA THR A 231 -12.49 6.39 28.84
C THR A 231 -13.76 6.11 28.06
N TYR A 232 -14.62 7.11 27.91
CA TYR A 232 -15.69 7.12 26.92
C TYR A 232 -15.01 7.04 25.54
N GLU A 233 -14.53 5.85 25.21
CA GLU A 233 -13.79 5.55 24.01
C GLU A 233 -14.84 5.68 22.92
N MET A 234 -14.81 6.80 22.22
CA MET A 234 -15.44 6.83 20.91
C MET A 234 -14.93 5.61 20.17
N VAL A 235 -15.83 4.68 19.91
CA VAL A 235 -15.56 3.53 19.06
C VAL A 235 -15.24 4.12 17.69
N VAL A 236 -13.96 4.40 17.45
CA VAL A 236 -13.49 4.92 16.17
C VAL A 236 -13.67 3.77 15.20
N LYS A 237 -14.75 3.82 14.43
CA LYS A 237 -15.03 2.77 13.44
C LYS A 237 -13.86 2.70 12.45
N PRO A 238 -13.38 1.48 12.13
CA PRO A 238 -12.38 1.27 11.09
C PRO A 238 -12.76 2.01 9.81
N LEU A 239 -11.83 2.77 9.25
CA LEU A 239 -11.93 3.35 7.93
C LEU A 239 -10.79 2.79 7.07
N CYS A 240 -11.16 2.08 6.02
CA CYS A 240 -10.22 1.53 5.04
C CYS A 240 -10.60 1.98 3.64
N ILE A 241 -9.62 2.31 2.82
CA ILE A 241 -9.81 2.87 1.48
C ILE A 241 -8.94 2.09 0.49
N CYS A 242 -9.51 1.72 -0.66
CA CYS A 242 -8.75 1.17 -1.78
C CYS A 242 -8.66 2.23 -2.90
N ASN A 243 -7.47 2.79 -3.15
CA ASN A 243 -7.29 3.81 -4.20
C ASN A 243 -7.32 3.24 -5.61
N ILE A 244 -7.12 1.93 -5.75
CA ILE A 244 -7.20 1.22 -7.02
C ILE A 244 -8.67 1.12 -7.46
N CYS A 245 -9.52 0.59 -6.58
CA CYS A 245 -10.93 0.34 -6.86
C CYS A 245 -11.84 1.54 -6.55
N ASN A 246 -11.31 2.56 -5.87
CA ASN A 246 -12.08 3.71 -5.37
C ASN A 246 -13.22 3.28 -4.42
N ASP A 247 -12.91 2.31 -3.55
CA ASP A 247 -13.84 1.75 -2.57
C ASP A 247 -13.52 2.23 -1.14
N VAL A 248 -14.56 2.48 -0.34
CA VAL A 248 -14.46 2.96 1.04
C VAL A 248 -15.23 2.05 2.00
N TYR A 249 -14.51 1.47 2.96
CA TYR A 249 -15.03 0.55 3.97
C TYR A 249 -15.09 1.27 5.33
N HIS A 250 -16.30 1.58 5.82
CA HIS A 250 -16.48 2.42 7.02
C HIS A 250 -17.76 2.17 7.83
N THR A 251 -18.63 1.28 7.38
CA THR A 251 -20.03 1.21 7.83
C THR A 251 -20.31 0.17 8.92
N CYS A 252 -19.34 -0.67 9.29
CA CYS A 252 -19.52 -1.76 10.25
C CYS A 252 -18.21 -2.14 10.98
N ASP A 253 -18.33 -2.92 12.05
CA ASP A 253 -17.17 -3.43 12.81
C ASP A 253 -16.31 -4.37 11.95
N GLU A 254 -16.90 -4.98 10.92
CA GLU A 254 -16.21 -5.82 9.93
C GLU A 254 -15.61 -5.04 8.75
N ALA A 255 -15.63 -3.70 8.75
CA ALA A 255 -15.14 -2.91 7.61
C ALA A 255 -13.68 -3.24 7.25
N CYS A 256 -12.81 -3.46 8.25
CA CYS A 256 -11.43 -3.88 8.00
C CYS A 256 -11.35 -5.31 7.43
N ASP A 257 -12.23 -6.23 7.84
CA ASP A 257 -12.28 -7.59 7.31
C ASP A 257 -12.73 -7.63 5.85
N GLN A 258 -13.75 -6.83 5.52
CA GLN A 258 -14.23 -6.66 4.15
C GLN A 258 -13.14 -6.08 3.26
N PHE A 259 -12.42 -5.06 3.75
CA PHE A 259 -11.28 -4.48 3.04
C PHE A 259 -10.16 -5.51 2.80
N ILE A 260 -9.75 -6.26 3.82
CA ILE A 260 -8.72 -7.30 3.67
C ILE A 260 -9.16 -8.40 2.69
N THR A 261 -10.44 -8.75 2.70
CA THR A 261 -11.01 -9.71 1.74
C THR A 261 -11.02 -9.15 0.33
N HIS A 262 -11.39 -7.88 0.17
CA HIS A 262 -11.39 -7.17 -1.10
C HIS A 262 -10.01 -7.13 -1.76
N LEU A 263 -8.93 -6.85 -1.00
CA LEU A 263 -7.56 -6.83 -1.54
C LEU A 263 -7.13 -8.16 -2.19
N LYS A 264 -7.85 -9.25 -1.92
CA LYS A 264 -7.59 -10.60 -2.46
C LYS A 264 -8.61 -11.03 -3.51
N SER A 265 -9.59 -10.18 -3.83
CA SER A 265 -10.70 -10.53 -4.70
C SER A 265 -10.32 -10.44 -6.18
N GLU A 266 -11.05 -11.15 -7.02
CA GLU A 266 -10.84 -11.09 -8.47
C GLU A 266 -11.19 -9.72 -9.03
N GLU A 267 -12.17 -9.03 -8.44
CA GLU A 267 -12.53 -7.67 -8.81
C GLU A 267 -11.37 -6.69 -8.59
N HIS A 268 -10.69 -6.77 -7.44
CA HIS A 268 -9.49 -5.97 -7.18
C HIS A 268 -8.39 -6.29 -8.21
N ILE A 269 -8.11 -7.57 -8.44
CA ILE A 269 -7.11 -8.00 -9.43
C ILE A 269 -7.44 -7.48 -10.84
N ASN A 270 -8.72 -7.49 -11.23
CA ASN A 270 -9.15 -6.97 -12.53
C ASN A 270 -8.89 -5.47 -12.65
N GLU A 271 -9.10 -4.70 -11.58
CA GLU A 271 -8.78 -3.27 -11.58
C GLU A 271 -7.28 -3.01 -11.69
N LEU A 272 -6.42 -3.86 -11.11
CA LEU A 272 -4.96 -3.70 -11.18
C LEU A 272 -4.43 -3.59 -12.60
N PHE A 273 -5.04 -4.27 -13.58
CA PHE A 273 -4.63 -4.20 -14.99
C PHE A 273 -4.64 -2.76 -15.55
N ASN A 274 -5.46 -1.88 -14.99
CA ASN A 274 -5.54 -0.48 -15.39
C ASN A 274 -4.45 0.41 -14.76
N TYR A 275 -3.72 -0.09 -13.76
CA TYR A 275 -2.77 0.70 -12.96
C TYR A 275 -1.33 0.19 -13.07
N VAL A 276 -1.12 -1.09 -13.34
CA VAL A 276 0.25 -1.63 -13.43
C VAL A 276 1.00 -1.13 -14.68
N PRO A 277 2.34 -1.07 -14.63
CA PRO A 277 3.13 -0.73 -15.80
C PRO A 277 2.92 -1.73 -16.95
N ILE A 278 2.66 -1.20 -18.15
CA ILE A 278 2.49 -1.99 -19.37
C ILE A 278 3.85 -2.11 -20.09
N GLY A 279 4.21 -3.33 -20.46
CA GLY A 279 5.38 -3.68 -21.26
C GLY A 279 5.08 -3.73 -22.77
N CYS A 280 5.91 -4.44 -23.52
CA CYS A 280 5.67 -4.62 -24.96
C CYS A 280 4.42 -5.47 -25.22
N LYS A 281 3.63 -5.11 -26.25
CA LYS A 281 2.40 -5.81 -26.68
C LYS A 281 1.20 -5.66 -25.73
N ASP A 282 1.07 -4.52 -25.07
CA ASP A 282 -0.08 -4.19 -24.21
C ASP A 282 -0.30 -5.19 -23.06
N LYS A 283 0.78 -5.80 -22.56
CA LYS A 283 0.76 -6.73 -21.43
C LYS A 283 1.40 -6.12 -20.19
N PRO A 284 0.97 -6.49 -18.97
CA PRO A 284 1.67 -6.11 -17.75
C PRO A 284 3.16 -6.45 -17.83
N LYS A 285 4.01 -5.52 -17.38
CA LYS A 285 5.46 -5.70 -17.38
C LYS A 285 5.90 -6.79 -16.40
N HIS A 286 5.19 -6.90 -15.27
CA HIS A 286 5.39 -7.90 -14.24
C HIS A 286 4.08 -8.67 -14.07
N PHE A 287 4.12 -9.99 -14.26
CA PHE A 287 2.91 -10.79 -14.35
C PHE A 287 3.13 -12.22 -13.86
N CYS A 288 2.16 -12.74 -13.12
CA CYS A 288 2.10 -14.14 -12.70
C CYS A 288 1.05 -14.89 -13.52
N GLU A 289 1.50 -15.83 -14.37
CA GLU A 289 0.62 -16.66 -15.20
C GLU A 289 -0.16 -17.71 -14.40
N VAL A 290 0.32 -18.09 -13.22
CA VAL A 290 -0.35 -19.08 -12.35
C VAL A 290 -1.61 -18.47 -11.75
N CYS A 291 -1.53 -17.21 -11.33
CA CYS A 291 -2.61 -16.54 -10.61
C CYS A 291 -3.36 -15.52 -11.45
N ASN A 292 -2.94 -15.29 -12.71
CA ASN A 292 -3.42 -14.19 -13.55
C ASN A 292 -3.27 -12.83 -12.84
N TYR A 293 -2.15 -12.63 -12.15
CA TYR A 293 -1.93 -11.46 -11.30
C TYR A 293 -0.95 -10.46 -11.97
N PRO A 294 -1.40 -9.24 -12.27
CA PRO A 294 -0.52 -8.15 -12.71
C PRO A 294 0.16 -7.49 -11.52
N ALA A 295 1.49 -7.45 -11.52
CA ALA A 295 2.28 -6.87 -10.44
C ALA A 295 2.73 -5.44 -10.78
N TYR A 296 2.86 -4.59 -9.75
CA TYR A 296 3.30 -3.20 -9.91
C TYR A 296 4.78 -3.10 -10.32
N ASP A 297 5.61 -3.96 -9.74
CA ASP A 297 7.05 -4.03 -9.97
C ASP A 297 7.58 -5.46 -9.72
N GLU A 298 8.89 -5.64 -9.84
CA GLU A 298 9.55 -6.93 -9.59
C GLU A 298 9.42 -7.39 -8.13
N TYR A 299 9.44 -6.45 -7.19
CA TYR A 299 9.40 -6.76 -5.76
C TYR A 299 8.00 -7.24 -5.33
N ASN A 300 6.95 -6.58 -5.80
CA ASN A 300 5.57 -6.99 -5.61
C ASN A 300 5.30 -8.36 -6.24
N LEU A 301 5.82 -8.64 -7.44
CA LEU A 301 5.72 -9.98 -8.03
C LEU A 301 6.45 -11.03 -7.19
N PHE A 302 7.60 -10.69 -6.61
CA PHE A 302 8.33 -11.56 -5.70
C PHE A 302 7.56 -11.86 -4.41
N LEU A 303 6.89 -10.86 -3.83
CA LEU A 303 6.00 -11.06 -2.67
C LEU A 303 4.81 -11.95 -3.05
N HIS A 304 4.19 -11.69 -4.20
CA HIS A 304 3.09 -12.51 -4.73
C HIS A 304 3.48 -13.98 -4.83
N ASN A 305 4.62 -14.27 -5.46
CA ASN A 305 5.09 -15.64 -5.68
C ASN A 305 5.43 -16.40 -4.40
N GLN A 306 5.68 -15.70 -3.28
CA GLN A 306 5.89 -16.32 -1.98
C GLN A 306 4.61 -16.52 -1.16
N SER A 307 3.49 -15.96 -1.62
CA SER A 307 2.23 -16.06 -0.90
C SER A 307 1.72 -17.49 -0.83
N GLU A 308 1.03 -17.84 0.27
CA GLU A 308 0.38 -19.14 0.43
C GLU A 308 -0.65 -19.40 -0.69
N GLU A 309 -1.35 -18.36 -1.12
CA GLU A 309 -2.34 -18.42 -2.19
C GLU A 309 -1.70 -18.80 -3.54
N HIS A 310 -0.58 -18.17 -3.89
CA HIS A 310 0.17 -18.52 -5.08
C HIS A 310 0.64 -19.97 -5.04
N ASN A 311 1.25 -20.38 -3.93
CA ASN A 311 1.76 -21.74 -3.76
C ASN A 311 0.64 -22.78 -3.87
N ARG A 312 -0.55 -22.50 -3.35
CA ARG A 312 -1.72 -23.37 -3.50
C ARG A 312 -2.13 -23.52 -4.96
N LYS A 313 -2.31 -22.40 -5.68
CA LYS A 313 -2.70 -22.41 -7.11
C LYS A 313 -1.64 -23.09 -7.99
N LEU A 314 -0.36 -22.96 -7.65
CA LEU A 314 0.72 -23.61 -8.37
C LEU A 314 0.63 -25.14 -8.25
N VAL A 315 0.39 -25.66 -7.05
CA VAL A 315 0.23 -27.11 -6.82
C VAL A 315 -1.02 -27.64 -7.54
N GLU A 316 -2.14 -26.92 -7.48
CA GLU A 316 -3.38 -27.27 -8.18
C GLU A 316 -3.16 -27.36 -9.70
N LYS A 317 -2.44 -26.39 -10.28
CA LYS A 317 -2.12 -26.37 -11.71
C LYS A 317 -1.21 -27.54 -12.12
N GLN A 318 -0.20 -27.86 -11.31
CA GLN A 318 0.70 -29.00 -11.55
C GLN A 318 -0.05 -30.33 -11.51
N ALA A 319 -0.95 -30.52 -10.54
CA ALA A 319 -1.77 -31.72 -10.45
C ALA A 319 -2.70 -31.89 -11.67
N GLN A 320 -3.27 -30.79 -12.15
CA GLN A 320 -4.11 -30.80 -13.35
C GLN A 320 -3.31 -31.16 -14.61
N GLU A 321 -2.11 -30.62 -14.77
CA GLU A 321 -1.22 -30.93 -15.91
C GLU A 321 -0.76 -32.40 -15.91
N GLU A 322 -0.52 -32.98 -14.73
CA GLU A 322 -0.21 -34.41 -14.58
C GLU A 322 -1.40 -35.30 -14.97
N GLU A 323 -2.62 -34.96 -14.52
CA GLU A 323 -3.84 -35.68 -14.88
C GLU A 323 -4.11 -35.61 -16.39
N ASP A 324 -3.96 -34.43 -16.99
CA ASP A 324 -4.10 -34.21 -18.42
C ASP A 324 -3.07 -35.04 -19.21
N CYS A 325 -1.81 -35.09 -18.75
CA CYS A 325 -0.75 -35.91 -19.35
C CYS A 325 -1.09 -37.41 -19.29
N GLU A 326 -1.55 -37.90 -18.14
CA GLU A 326 -1.96 -39.30 -17.97
C GLU A 326 -3.23 -39.65 -18.74
N SER A 327 -4.14 -38.69 -18.95
CA SER A 327 -5.31 -38.87 -19.82
C SER A 327 -4.90 -39.04 -21.29
N ARG A 328 -3.95 -38.21 -21.78
CA ARG A 328 -3.39 -38.31 -23.14
C ARG A 328 -2.66 -39.63 -23.38
N LYS A 329 -1.94 -40.14 -22.37
CA LYS A 329 -1.30 -41.47 -22.44
C LYS A 329 -2.32 -42.62 -22.51
N ARG A 330 -3.46 -42.49 -21.81
CA ARG A 330 -4.53 -43.50 -21.79
C ARG A 330 -5.40 -43.50 -23.04
N ASN A 331 -5.46 -42.40 -23.78
CA ASN A 331 -6.30 -42.29 -24.98
C ASN A 331 -5.52 -41.68 -26.18
N PRO A 332 -4.63 -42.46 -26.85
CA PRO A 332 -3.72 -41.95 -27.89
C PRO A 332 -4.40 -41.53 -29.20
N GLN A 333 -5.71 -41.72 -29.35
CA GLN A 333 -6.44 -41.50 -30.60
C GLN A 333 -7.20 -40.17 -30.63
N VAL A 334 -6.54 -39.02 -30.49
CA VAL A 334 -7.14 -37.72 -30.87
C VAL A 334 -6.11 -36.72 -31.41
N ASP A 335 -5.08 -37.15 -32.16
CA ASP A 335 -4.13 -36.21 -32.81
C ASP A 335 -3.70 -36.69 -34.22
N LEU A 336 -4.64 -37.25 -35.01
CA LEU A 336 -4.35 -37.69 -36.39
C LEU A 336 -5.30 -37.14 -37.48
N PHE A 337 -6.02 -36.05 -37.20
CA PHE A 337 -6.78 -35.35 -38.24
C PHE A 337 -6.69 -33.84 -38.04
N ASN A 338 -5.60 -33.25 -38.53
CA ASN A 338 -5.55 -31.87 -39.04
C ASN A 338 -4.26 -31.69 -39.88
N GLU A 339 -4.04 -32.59 -40.84
CA GLU A 339 -3.24 -32.25 -42.02
C GLU A 339 -4.10 -32.57 -43.24
N GLU A 340 -4.77 -31.56 -43.80
CA GLU A 340 -5.37 -31.67 -45.13
C GLU A 340 -4.27 -31.90 -46.17
N PRO A 341 -4.34 -32.95 -47.00
CA PRO A 341 -3.43 -33.09 -48.13
C PRO A 341 -3.85 -32.12 -49.23
N SER A 342 -2.95 -31.21 -49.58
CA SER A 342 -3.02 -30.37 -50.77
C SER A 342 -2.98 -31.26 -52.02
N LEU A 343 -4.15 -31.54 -52.59
CA LEU A 343 -4.31 -32.24 -53.86
C LEU A 343 -4.04 -31.27 -55.02
N GLU A 344 -2.86 -31.42 -55.64
CA GLU A 344 -2.62 -30.98 -57.01
C GLU A 344 -3.45 -31.83 -58.00
N ARG A 345 -4.23 -31.16 -58.87
CA ARG A 345 -4.47 -31.46 -60.31
C ARG A 345 -5.43 -30.40 -60.88
N GLY A 346 -5.18 -29.76 -62.02
CA GLY A 346 -4.21 -30.08 -63.06
C GLY A 346 -4.00 -28.95 -64.08
N LYS A 347 -3.05 -29.25 -64.95
CA LYS A 347 -2.59 -28.51 -66.14
C LYS A 347 -3.62 -28.55 -67.28
N HIS A 348 -3.31 -27.72 -68.29
CA HIS A 348 -3.84 -27.59 -69.66
C HIS A 348 -4.84 -26.41 -69.80
N GLU A 349 -4.72 -25.48 -70.76
CA GLU A 349 -3.77 -25.21 -71.86
C GLU A 349 -4.19 -23.85 -72.49
N ASP A 350 -3.25 -23.24 -73.20
CA ASP A 350 -3.29 -22.12 -74.15
C ASP A 350 -4.64 -21.64 -74.75
N ALA A 351 -4.79 -20.32 -74.92
CA ALA A 351 -4.73 -19.63 -76.22
C ALA A 351 -5.50 -18.28 -76.27
N ALA A 352 -4.82 -17.30 -76.90
CA ALA A 352 -5.28 -15.99 -77.44
C ALA A 352 -5.52 -14.83 -76.47
#